data_AF-A0A445F992-F1
#
_entry.id   AF-A0A445F992-F1
#
_cell.length_a   1.000
_cell.length_b   1.000
_cell.length_c   1.000
_cell.angle_alpha   90.00
_cell.angle_beta   90.00
_cell.angle_gamma   90.00
#
_symmetry.space_group_name_H-M   'P 1'
#
loop_
_entity.id
_entity.type
_entity.pdbx_description
1 polymer ?
#
loop_
_entity_poly.entity_id
_entity_poly.type
_entity_poly.pdbx_seq_one_letter_code
_entity_poly.pdbx_strand_id
1 'polypeptide(L)'
;MDGIVQLERQLVDYTASLFHEGFLDDQFNQLQQLQDESNPDFVVEVVTLFFEDADRLLNELTKALGQPSIDFKRLDAHVHQLKGSSSSIGAQRIHRVCISFRNTCEEQNVEGWSNRFWPQVDRFLGSVIRGRDVLLPL
;
A
#
# COMPACT_ATOMS: atom_id res chain seq x y z
N MET A 1 13.03 -32.33 4.96
CA MET A 1 13.96 -31.31 5.50
C MET A 1 14.40 -30.37 4.39
N ASP A 2 14.85 -30.89 3.24
CA ASP A 2 15.31 -30.09 2.08
C ASP A 2 14.25 -29.12 1.52
N GLY A 3 12.97 -29.49 1.52
CA GLY A 3 11.89 -28.63 1.01
C GLY A 3 11.62 -27.38 1.85
N ILE A 4 11.75 -27.45 3.18
CA ILE A 4 11.54 -26.30 4.07
C ILE A 4 12.67 -25.29 3.88
N VAL A 5 13.91 -25.76 3.85
CA VAL A 5 15.10 -24.92 3.62
C VAL A 5 15.03 -24.21 2.25
N GLN A 6 14.50 -24.88 1.22
CA GLN A 6 14.30 -24.27 -0.08
C GLN A 6 13.24 -23.15 -0.06
N LEU A 7 12.12 -23.36 0.65
CA LEU A 7 11.07 -22.36 0.80
C LEU A 7 11.54 -21.14 1.61
N GLU A 8 12.27 -21.37 2.70
CA GLU A 8 12.87 -20.29 3.50
C GLU A 8 13.80 -19.42 2.66
N ARG A 9 14.65 -20.05 1.84
CA ARG A 9 15.55 -19.32 0.93
C ARG A 9 14.77 -18.52 -0.11
N GLN A 10 13.73 -19.10 -0.70
CA GLN A 10 12.88 -18.39 -1.67
C GLN A 10 12.20 -17.17 -1.04
N LEU A 11 11.74 -17.30 0.20
CA LEU A 11 11.11 -16.19 0.92
C LEU A 11 12.11 -15.06 1.21
N VAL A 12 13.34 -15.41 1.62
CA VAL A 12 14.42 -14.43 1.83
C VAL A 12 14.78 -13.72 0.52
N ASP A 13 15.01 -14.48 -0.55
CA ASP A 13 15.37 -13.92 -1.86
C ASP A 13 14.26 -13.02 -2.41
N TYR A 14 12.99 -13.42 -2.24
CA TYR A 14 11.83 -12.64 -2.64
C TYR A 14 11.68 -11.35 -1.82
N THR A 15 11.83 -11.44 -0.49
CA THR A 15 11.78 -10.26 0.37
C THR A 15 12.89 -9.26 -0.01
N ALA A 16 14.11 -9.75 -0.26
CA ALA A 16 15.21 -8.90 -0.71
C ALA A 16 14.91 -8.19 -2.05
N SER A 17 14.22 -8.85 -2.98
CA SER A 17 13.81 -8.21 -4.24
C SER A 17 12.80 -7.09 -4.01
N LEU A 18 11.85 -7.26 -3.09
CA LEU A 18 10.88 -6.22 -2.73
C LEU A 18 11.54 -4.96 -2.17
N PHE A 19 12.58 -5.10 -1.35
CA PHE A 19 13.39 -3.97 -0.88
C PHE A 19 14.18 -3.33 -2.04
N HIS A 20 14.86 -4.14 -2.86
CA HIS A 20 15.66 -3.63 -3.98
C HIS A 20 14.84 -2.86 -5.01
N GLU A 21 13.63 -3.33 -5.30
CA GLU A 21 12.68 -2.67 -6.20
C GLU A 21 11.95 -1.48 -5.54
N GLY A 22 12.18 -1.21 -4.25
CA GLY A 22 11.58 -0.09 -3.52
C GLY A 22 10.10 -0.27 -3.22
N PHE A 23 9.61 -1.51 -3.11
CA PHE A 23 8.29 -1.80 -2.57
C PHE A 23 8.25 -1.64 -1.05
N LEU A 24 9.31 -2.13 -0.37
CA LEU A 24 9.46 -2.08 1.08
C LEU A 24 10.62 -1.16 1.49
N ASP A 25 10.55 -0.59 2.70
CA ASP A 25 11.64 0.12 3.35
C ASP A 25 11.88 -0.37 4.79
N ASP A 26 12.85 0.24 5.47
CA ASP A 26 13.32 -0.19 6.79
C ASP A 26 12.22 -0.22 7.86
N GLN A 27 11.09 0.46 7.67
CA GLN A 27 9.96 0.35 8.59
C GLN A 27 9.38 -1.06 8.60
N PHE A 28 9.41 -1.78 7.48
CA PHE A 28 8.98 -3.19 7.43
C PHE A 28 9.91 -4.08 8.26
N ASN A 29 11.23 -3.83 8.24
CA ASN A 29 12.19 -4.55 9.09
C ASN A 29 11.90 -4.30 10.58
N GLN A 30 11.54 -3.07 10.96
CA GLN A 30 11.14 -2.76 12.33
C GLN A 30 9.84 -3.48 12.72
N LEU A 31 8.88 -3.58 11.80
CA LEU A 31 7.64 -4.33 12.03
C LEU A 31 7.92 -5.82 12.28
N GLN A 32 8.84 -6.42 11.51
CA GLN A 32 9.25 -7.82 11.71
C GLN A 32 9.91 -8.06 13.07
N GLN A 33 10.64 -7.08 13.62
CA GLN A 33 11.28 -7.19 14.93
C GLN A 33 10.28 -7.21 16.10
N LEU A 34 9.03 -6.82 15.87
CA LEU A 34 7.97 -6.86 16.89
C LEU A 34 7.27 -8.22 16.96
N GLN A 35 7.50 -9.11 15.98
CA GLN A 35 7.00 -10.47 15.99
C GLN A 35 7.90 -11.35 16.86
N ASP A 36 7.28 -12.12 17.76
CA ASP A 36 7.98 -13.06 18.65
C ASP A 36 7.16 -14.34 18.87
N GLU A 37 7.66 -15.25 19.71
CA GLU A 37 6.98 -16.52 20.00
C GLU A 37 5.61 -16.36 20.68
N SER A 38 5.37 -15.21 21.33
CA SER A 38 4.10 -14.90 21.99
C SER A 38 3.07 -14.28 21.05
N ASN A 39 3.53 -13.67 19.95
CA ASN A 39 2.69 -13.15 18.87
C ASN A 39 3.30 -13.47 17.49
N PRO A 40 3.24 -14.74 17.05
CA PRO A 40 3.89 -15.19 15.82
C PRO A 40 3.24 -14.67 14.54
N ASP A 41 1.99 -14.19 14.60
CA ASP A 41 1.22 -13.75 13.44
C ASP A 41 1.19 -12.21 13.31
N PHE A 42 1.88 -11.48 14.19
CA PHE A 42 1.83 -10.01 14.27
C PHE A 42 1.99 -9.31 12.90
N VAL A 43 3.02 -9.69 12.12
CA VAL A 43 3.28 -9.04 10.83
C VAL A 43 2.14 -9.33 9.85
N VAL A 44 1.62 -10.56 9.84
CA VAL A 44 0.51 -10.98 8.96
C VAL A 44 -0.76 -10.21 9.34
N GLU A 45 -1.06 -10.09 10.63
CA GLU A 45 -2.22 -9.33 11.11
C GLU A 45 -2.14 -7.85 10.70
N VAL A 46 -0.98 -7.20 10.94
CA VAL A 46 -0.79 -5.79 10.59
C VAL A 46 -0.85 -5.56 9.08
N VAL A 47 -0.25 -6.44 8.29
CA VAL A 47 -0.30 -6.35 6.82
C VAL A 47 -1.74 -6.59 6.31
N THR A 48 -2.48 -7.50 6.94
CA THR A 48 -3.89 -7.77 6.60
C THR A 48 -4.75 -6.53 6.87
N LEU A 49 -4.61 -5.92 8.05
CA LEU A 49 -5.31 -4.68 8.40
C LEU A 49 -4.97 -3.54 7.43
N PHE A 50 -3.70 -3.42 7.01
CA PHE A 50 -3.31 -2.47 5.99
C PHE A 50 -4.08 -2.69 4.68
N PHE A 51 -4.22 -3.94 4.22
CA PHE A 51 -4.94 -4.24 3.00
C PHE A 51 -6.44 -3.92 3.09
N GLU A 52 -7.07 -4.20 4.23
CA GLU A 52 -8.48 -3.86 4.47
C GLU A 52 -8.69 -2.34 4.46
N ASP A 53 -7.82 -1.59 5.14
CA ASP A 53 -7.86 -0.13 5.15
C ASP A 53 -7.59 0.45 3.76
N ALA A 54 -6.61 -0.09 3.03
CA ALA A 54 -6.28 0.35 1.68
C ALA A 54 -7.47 0.14 0.73
N ASP A 55 -8.11 -1.03 0.75
CA ASP A 55 -9.27 -1.32 -0.09
C ASP A 55 -10.44 -0.37 0.22
N ARG A 56 -10.74 -0.15 1.50
CA ARG A 56 -11.77 0.81 1.92
C ARG A 56 -11.47 2.22 1.43
N LEU A 57 -10.23 2.70 1.62
CA LEU A 57 -9.82 4.05 1.22
C LEU A 57 -9.87 4.24 -0.29
N LEU A 58 -9.46 3.24 -1.06
CA LEU A 58 -9.51 3.31 -2.51
C LEU A 58 -10.94 3.28 -3.05
N ASN A 59 -11.82 2.50 -2.43
CA ASN A 59 -13.24 2.52 -2.76
C ASN A 59 -13.86 3.90 -2.51
N GLU A 60 -13.50 4.56 -1.40
CA GLU A 60 -13.96 5.92 -1.12
C GLU A 60 -13.38 6.96 -2.07
N LEU A 61 -12.10 6.85 -2.46
CA LEU A 61 -11.48 7.68 -3.49
C LEU A 61 -12.20 7.52 -4.84
N THR A 62 -12.47 6.28 -5.27
CA THR A 62 -13.22 5.97 -6.50
C THR A 62 -14.62 6.60 -6.47
N LYS A 63 -15.35 6.47 -5.36
CA LYS A 63 -16.69 7.06 -5.22
C LYS A 63 -16.65 8.59 -5.26
N ALA A 64 -15.68 9.21 -4.58
CA ALA A 64 -15.53 10.66 -4.54
C ALA A 64 -15.22 11.22 -5.94
N LEU A 65 -14.49 10.47 -6.75
CA LEU A 65 -14.17 10.84 -8.13
C LEU A 65 -15.31 10.63 -9.12
N GLY A 66 -16.21 9.67 -8.85
CA GLY A 66 -17.40 9.45 -9.65
C GLY A 66 -18.49 10.52 -9.49
N GLN A 67 -18.30 11.51 -8.60
CA GLN A 67 -19.28 12.57 -8.37
C GLN A 67 -19.20 13.68 -9.43
N PRO A 68 -20.33 14.34 -9.77
CA PRO A 68 -20.34 15.47 -10.71
C PRO A 68 -19.46 16.66 -10.31
N SER A 69 -19.26 16.85 -9.01
CA SER A 69 -18.35 17.84 -8.43
C SER A 69 -17.37 17.16 -7.50
N ILE A 70 -16.08 17.39 -7.73
CA ILE A 70 -15.00 16.77 -6.94
C ILE A 70 -14.80 17.52 -5.63
N ASP A 71 -14.91 16.81 -4.51
CA ASP A 71 -14.51 17.31 -3.19
C ASP A 71 -13.03 17.02 -2.92
N PHE A 72 -12.17 17.98 -3.27
CA PHE A 72 -10.73 17.87 -3.08
C PHE A 72 -10.30 17.74 -1.61
N LYS A 73 -11.09 18.27 -0.65
CA LYS A 73 -10.76 18.13 0.78
C LYS A 73 -10.96 16.68 1.23
N ARG A 74 -12.03 16.05 0.77
CA ARG A 74 -12.28 14.63 1.04
C ARG A 74 -11.24 13.74 0.38
N LEU A 75 -10.83 14.05 -0.86
CA LEU A 75 -9.75 13.32 -1.54
C LEU A 75 -8.42 13.44 -0.79
N ASP A 76 -8.00 14.66 -0.41
CA ASP A 76 -6.76 14.85 0.38
C ASP A 76 -6.81 14.07 1.69
N ALA A 77 -7.94 14.07 2.40
CA ALA A 77 -8.10 13.31 3.63
C ALA A 77 -7.90 11.80 3.43
N HIS A 78 -8.49 11.21 2.38
CA HIS A 78 -8.31 9.78 2.09
C HIS A 78 -6.88 9.44 1.64
N VAL A 79 -6.27 10.26 0.79
CA VAL A 79 -4.86 10.08 0.39
C VAL A 79 -3.92 10.24 1.58
N HIS A 80 -4.20 11.17 2.49
CA HIS A 80 -3.42 11.37 3.71
C HIS A 80 -3.51 10.16 4.65
N GLN A 81 -4.70 9.57 4.83
CA GLN A 81 -4.86 8.35 5.60
C GLN A 81 -4.08 7.18 4.98
N LEU A 82 -4.19 6.99 3.66
CA LEU A 82 -3.46 5.92 2.96
C LEU A 82 -1.94 6.13 3.03
N LYS A 83 -1.46 7.38 2.97
CA LYS A 83 -0.05 7.75 3.19
C LYS A 83 0.42 7.31 4.57
N GLY A 84 -0.35 7.61 5.62
CA GLY A 84 -0.03 7.26 6.99
C GLY A 84 0.01 5.75 7.20
N SER A 85 -1.03 5.05 6.74
CA SER A 85 -1.15 3.60 6.83
C SER A 85 -0.01 2.88 6.09
N SER A 86 0.29 3.27 4.84
CA SER A 86 1.42 2.71 4.09
C SER A 86 2.79 3.01 4.72
N SER A 87 2.95 4.19 5.32
CA SER A 87 4.16 4.52 6.07
C SER A 87 4.35 3.59 7.27
N SER A 88 3.28 3.25 7.99
CA SER A 88 3.37 2.49 9.24
C SER A 88 3.83 1.03 9.05
N ILE A 89 3.63 0.47 7.85
CA ILE A 89 4.05 -0.90 7.52
C ILE A 89 5.28 -0.95 6.60
N GLY A 90 5.87 0.20 6.26
CA GLY A 90 7.00 0.26 5.32
C GLY A 90 6.66 -0.03 3.87
N ALA A 91 5.40 0.15 3.44
CA ALA A 91 4.99 0.03 2.04
C ALA A 91 5.41 1.27 1.22
N GLN A 92 6.72 1.41 1.01
CA GLN A 92 7.37 2.61 0.49
C GLN A 92 6.80 3.10 -0.85
N ARG A 93 6.56 2.18 -1.80
CA ARG A 93 6.05 2.56 -3.12
C ARG A 93 4.69 3.23 -3.03
N ILE A 94 3.83 2.68 -2.18
CA ILE A 94 2.48 3.19 -1.91
C ILE A 94 2.58 4.58 -1.28
N HIS A 95 3.42 4.71 -0.25
CA HIS A 95 3.65 5.95 0.44
C HIS A 95 4.10 7.08 -0.49
N ARG A 96 5.04 6.79 -1.41
CA ARG A 96 5.54 7.76 -2.40
C ARG A 96 4.47 8.19 -3.39
N VAL A 97 3.63 7.26 -3.84
CA VAL A 97 2.47 7.56 -4.71
C VAL A 97 1.51 8.51 -3.99
N CYS A 98 1.19 8.25 -2.71
CA CYS A 98 0.36 9.16 -1.92
C CYS A 98 0.97 10.56 -1.75
N ILE A 99 2.29 10.69 -1.60
CA ILE A 99 2.95 12.01 -1.56
C ILE A 99 2.76 12.76 -2.88
N SER A 100 3.05 12.11 -4.01
CA SER A 100 2.85 12.69 -5.35
C SER A 100 1.42 13.18 -5.55
N PHE A 101 0.46 12.41 -5.05
CA PHE A 101 -0.96 12.67 -5.15
C PHE A 101 -1.46 13.88 -4.36
N ARG A 102 -0.94 14.12 -3.15
CA ARG A 102 -1.36 15.28 -2.36
C ARG A 102 -1.03 16.61 -3.05
N ASN A 103 0.10 16.69 -3.75
CA ASN A 103 0.45 17.89 -4.51
C ASN A 103 -0.62 18.23 -5.58
N THR A 104 -1.26 17.21 -6.16
CA THR A 104 -2.33 17.42 -7.15
C THR A 104 -3.66 17.83 -6.49
N CYS A 105 -3.94 17.41 -5.25
CA CYS A 105 -5.08 17.92 -4.47
C CYS A 105 -4.95 19.43 -4.20
N GLU A 106 -3.77 19.87 -3.78
CA GLU A 106 -3.49 21.25 -3.37
C GLU A 106 -3.67 22.24 -4.53
N GLU A 107 -3.33 21.82 -5.76
CA GLU A 107 -3.50 22.61 -6.98
C GLU A 107 -4.95 22.66 -7.50
N GLN A 108 -5.88 21.88 -6.93
CA GLN A 108 -7.29 21.74 -7.38
C GLN A 108 -7.44 21.50 -8.90
N ASN A 109 -6.46 20.84 -9.50
CA ASN A 109 -6.38 20.67 -10.94
C ASN A 109 -7.17 19.44 -11.41
N VAL A 110 -8.46 19.63 -11.69
CA VAL A 110 -9.39 18.58 -12.17
C VAL A 110 -8.85 17.85 -13.41
N GLU A 111 -8.18 18.54 -14.32
CA GLU A 111 -7.63 17.97 -15.55
C GLU A 111 -6.38 17.12 -15.27
N GLY A 112 -5.53 17.58 -14.35
CA GLY A 112 -4.41 16.81 -13.80
C GLY A 112 -4.88 15.53 -13.10
N TRP A 113 -6.02 15.60 -12.42
CA TRP A 113 -6.69 14.46 -11.80
C TRP A 113 -7.15 13.41 -12.83
N SER A 114 -7.92 13.81 -13.83
CA SER A 114 -8.44 12.85 -14.81
C SER A 114 -7.33 12.20 -15.65
N ASN A 115 -6.32 12.97 -16.06
CA ASN A 115 -5.33 12.51 -17.05
C ASN A 115 -4.06 11.89 -16.44
N ARG A 116 -3.67 12.26 -15.20
CA ARG A 116 -2.44 11.74 -14.56
C ARG A 116 -2.74 10.85 -13.37
N PHE A 117 -3.80 11.14 -12.63
CA PHE A 117 -4.03 10.52 -11.32
C PHE A 117 -4.81 9.21 -11.42
N TRP A 118 -5.92 9.20 -12.16
CA TRP A 118 -6.77 8.00 -12.28
C TRP A 118 -6.02 6.75 -12.78
N PRO A 119 -5.14 6.83 -13.80
CA PRO A 119 -4.34 5.67 -14.21
C PRO A 119 -3.36 5.19 -13.14
N GLN A 120 -2.90 6.08 -12.26
CA GLN A 120 -2.01 5.72 -11.16
C GLN A 120 -2.80 5.07 -10.01
N VAL A 121 -4.02 5.54 -9.71
CA VAL A 121 -4.91 4.89 -8.73
C VAL A 121 -5.42 3.56 -9.23
N ASP A 122 -5.79 3.43 -10.49
CA ASP A 122 -6.21 2.15 -11.08
C ASP A 122 -5.04 1.14 -11.09
N ARG A 123 -3.83 1.60 -11.43
CA ARG A 123 -2.62 0.78 -11.31
C ARG A 123 -2.34 0.40 -9.85
N PHE A 124 -2.53 1.33 -8.93
CA PHE A 124 -2.36 1.11 -7.49
C PHE A 124 -3.39 0.11 -6.94
N LEU A 125 -4.67 0.27 -7.28
CA LEU A 125 -5.74 -0.70 -7.02
C LEU A 125 -5.36 -2.08 -7.54
N GLY A 126 -4.92 -2.17 -8.80
CA GLY A 126 -4.43 -3.42 -9.37
C GLY A 126 -3.20 -3.98 -8.65
N SER A 127 -2.32 -3.13 -8.12
CA SER A 127 -1.15 -3.54 -7.33
C SER A 127 -1.49 -3.92 -5.89
N VAL A 128 -2.51 -3.33 -5.27
CA VAL A 128 -3.00 -3.70 -3.94
C VAL A 128 -3.77 -5.02 -4.00
N ILE A 129 -4.62 -5.19 -5.02
CA ILE A 129 -5.30 -6.47 -5.29
C ILE A 129 -4.27 -7.56 -5.58
N ARG A 130 -3.30 -7.31 -6.48
CA ARG A 130 -2.19 -8.25 -6.71
C ARG A 130 -1.32 -8.43 -5.47
N GLY A 131 -1.11 -7.38 -4.67
CA GLY A 131 -0.33 -7.43 -3.43
C GLY A 131 -1.00 -8.32 -2.39
N ARG A 132 -2.34 -8.27 -2.29
CA ARG A 132 -3.16 -9.21 -1.52
C ARG A 132 -2.97 -10.64 -2.04
N ASP A 133 -3.04 -10.85 -3.35
CA ASP A 133 -2.85 -12.18 -3.95
C ASP A 133 -1.41 -12.74 -3.78
N VAL A 134 -0.43 -11.85 -3.60
CA VAL A 134 1.00 -12.18 -3.48
C VAL A 134 1.46 -12.33 -2.03
N LEU A 135 0.94 -11.53 -1.10
CA LEU A 135 1.30 -11.54 0.33
C LEU A 135 0.36 -12.38 1.20
N LEU A 136 -0.83 -12.74 0.70
CA LEU A 136 -1.75 -13.67 1.35
C LEU A 136 -2.08 -14.88 0.44
N PRO A 137 -1.09 -15.65 -0.05
CA PRO A 137 -1.40 -16.90 -0.71
C PRO A 137 -1.65 -17.96 0.38
N LEU A 138 -2.93 -18.10 0.76
CA LEU A 138 -3.51 -19.17 1.62
C LEU A 138 -3.12 -19.15 3.11
#